data_AF-A0A9X8E3I9-F1
#
_entry.id   AF-A0A9X8E3I9-F1
#
_cell.length_a   1.000
_cell.length_b   1.000
_cell.length_c   1.000
_cell.angle_alpha   90.00
_cell.angle_beta   90.00
_cell.angle_gamma   90.00
#
_symmetry.space_group_name_H-M   'P 1'
#
loop_
_entity.id
_entity.type
_entity.pdbx_description
1 polymer ?
#
loop_
_entity_poly.entity_id
_entity_poly.type
_entity_poly.pdbx_seq_one_letter_code
_entity_poly.pdbx_strand_id
1 'polypeptide(L)'
;MVHPYTPFKQQKLKAWQPILTPAWVIATYFLVGLIFLPIGVVLYQQNLDVVEMAIQYDGVDASTGLSTLGASLQNLSPTSSCSLPNDSDGNSFNLNEHGCVVSFKLQNDMKAPIMVYYQLDNFYQNHRRYVQSRNDAQLRGQPVSLPISTCDGATQTTDFNVSLPSGEYLNQTQMYGNVTVVNLMDQSDLAWKSDLDTKFNNYDTVDANDLYLWQNQKYRWVIPSKVGQEPIINKTAWTKPTTSYGAETERFVLWMRTAGLPNFRKKYGRINTDLPKGTVIRFLVSSNFPVQSFDGRKSLVISTLSWYGGQNAFLGLAYIVVGGICMLLSLFFFIKHKLSPRKLGDTNYLVWRGNKPN
;
A
#
# COMPACT_ATOMS: atom_id res chain seq x y z
N MET A 1 39.90 -52.25 -2.20
CA MET A 1 38.88 -51.55 -3.03
C MET A 1 39.58 -50.45 -3.81
N VAL A 2 39.58 -50.52 -5.14
CA VAL A 2 40.15 -49.45 -5.98
C VAL A 2 39.10 -48.34 -6.07
N HIS A 3 39.40 -47.16 -5.54
CA HIS A 3 38.47 -46.03 -5.66
C HIS A 3 38.36 -45.60 -7.12
N PRO A 4 37.13 -45.41 -7.66
CA PRO A 4 36.95 -45.08 -9.06
C PRO A 4 37.53 -43.70 -9.39
N TYR A 5 38.28 -43.64 -10.49
CA TYR A 5 39.03 -42.48 -10.95
C TYR A 5 38.10 -41.50 -11.69
N THR A 6 37.26 -40.76 -10.96
CA THR A 6 36.34 -39.78 -11.55
C THR A 6 36.80 -38.33 -11.32
N PRO A 7 36.56 -37.39 -12.26
CA PRO A 7 36.92 -35.98 -12.09
C PRO A 7 36.35 -35.33 -10.82
N PHE A 8 35.18 -35.78 -10.37
CA PHE A 8 34.56 -35.34 -9.11
C PHE A 8 35.39 -35.77 -7.88
N LYS A 9 35.76 -37.05 -7.78
CA LYS A 9 36.56 -37.56 -6.66
C LYS A 9 37.99 -37.03 -6.67
N GLN A 10 38.51 -36.68 -7.85
CA GLN A 10 39.85 -36.13 -8.04
C GLN A 10 39.90 -34.59 -7.95
N GLN A 11 38.78 -33.92 -7.70
CA GLN A 11 38.67 -32.45 -7.69
C GLN A 11 39.14 -31.79 -9.00
N LYS A 12 38.97 -32.48 -10.13
CA LYS A 12 39.31 -32.01 -11.49
C LYS A 12 38.07 -31.67 -12.30
N LEU A 13 37.02 -31.16 -11.64
CA LEU A 13 35.84 -30.66 -12.33
C LEU A 13 36.21 -29.46 -13.21
N LYS A 14 35.54 -29.33 -14.35
CA LYS A 14 35.66 -28.15 -15.20
C LYS A 14 35.23 -26.92 -14.37
N ALA A 15 36.17 -26.04 -14.08
CA ALA A 15 35.93 -24.83 -13.31
C ALA A 15 36.41 -23.61 -14.11
N TRP A 16 35.75 -22.48 -13.87
CA TRP A 16 36.22 -21.17 -14.29
C TRP A 16 36.70 -20.41 -13.06
N GLN A 17 37.94 -19.92 -13.11
CA GLN A 17 38.55 -19.15 -12.03
C GLN A 17 38.78 -17.72 -12.53
N PRO A 18 37.81 -16.81 -12.32
CA PRO A 18 37.96 -15.43 -12.76
C PRO A 18 39.06 -14.75 -11.96
N ILE A 19 40.15 -14.41 -12.63
CA ILE A 19 41.21 -13.56 -12.08
C ILE A 19 40.83 -12.11 -12.38
N LEU A 20 40.57 -11.33 -11.34
CA LEU A 20 40.21 -9.92 -11.45
C LEU A 20 41.43 -9.09 -11.88
N THR A 21 41.59 -8.88 -13.18
CA THR A 21 42.61 -7.95 -13.69
C THR A 21 42.11 -6.50 -13.61
N PRO A 22 42.99 -5.50 -13.46
CA PRO A 22 42.59 -4.10 -13.38
C PRO A 22 41.72 -3.65 -14.57
N ALA A 23 42.03 -4.10 -15.78
CA ALA A 23 41.26 -3.77 -16.97
C ALA A 23 39.81 -4.28 -16.89
N TRP A 24 39.62 -5.53 -16.45
CA TRP A 24 38.28 -6.10 -16.24
C TRP A 24 37.52 -5.35 -15.16
N VAL A 25 38.16 -5.06 -14.02
CA VAL A 25 37.52 -4.34 -12.91
C VAL A 25 37.09 -2.92 -13.34
N ILE A 26 37.97 -2.17 -14.00
CA ILE A 26 37.66 -0.83 -14.53
C ILE A 26 36.49 -0.89 -15.52
N ALA A 27 36.54 -1.83 -16.48
CA ALA A 27 35.49 -1.99 -17.48
C ALA A 27 34.14 -2.33 -16.85
N THR A 28 34.12 -3.23 -15.84
CA THR A 28 32.89 -3.58 -15.12
C THR A 28 32.31 -2.38 -14.39
N TYR A 29 33.11 -1.65 -13.61
CA TYR A 29 32.61 -0.45 -12.90
C TYR A 29 32.12 0.64 -13.87
N PHE A 30 32.84 0.85 -14.97
CA PHE A 30 32.43 1.79 -16.01
C PHE A 30 31.09 1.39 -16.64
N LEU A 31 30.92 0.12 -17.02
CA LEU A 31 29.69 -0.39 -17.62
C LEU A 31 28.50 -0.28 -16.66
N VAL A 32 28.69 -0.67 -15.39
CA VAL A 32 27.63 -0.56 -14.37
C VAL A 32 27.23 0.91 -14.19
N GLY A 33 28.21 1.83 -14.05
CA GLY A 33 27.95 3.26 -13.95
C GLY A 33 27.21 3.82 -15.17
N LEU A 34 27.65 3.45 -16.37
CA LEU A 34 27.07 3.87 -17.65
C LEU A 34 25.62 3.41 -17.82
N ILE A 35 25.24 2.26 -17.27
CA ILE A 35 23.86 1.75 -17.31
C ILE A 35 23.02 2.33 -16.17
N PHE A 36 23.56 2.42 -14.96
CA PHE A 36 22.79 2.80 -13.77
C PHE A 36 22.44 4.29 -13.75
N LEU A 37 23.33 5.16 -14.23
CA LEU A 37 23.08 6.59 -14.28
C LEU A 37 21.86 6.97 -15.15
N PRO A 38 21.75 6.58 -16.43
CA PRO A 38 20.58 6.92 -17.24
C PRO A 38 19.30 6.30 -16.69
N ILE A 39 19.33 5.05 -16.20
CA ILE A 39 18.18 4.42 -15.54
C ILE A 39 17.75 5.23 -14.32
N GLY A 40 18.70 5.62 -13.46
CA GLY A 40 18.43 6.42 -12.27
C GLY A 40 17.83 7.78 -12.59
N VAL A 41 18.34 8.47 -13.62
CA VAL A 41 17.79 9.75 -14.08
C VAL A 41 16.36 9.59 -14.60
N VAL A 42 16.09 8.58 -15.43
CA VAL A 42 14.72 8.31 -15.92
C VAL A 42 13.77 8.01 -14.77
N LEU A 43 14.16 7.15 -13.83
CA LEU A 43 13.35 6.84 -12.65
C LEU A 43 13.11 8.07 -11.77
N TYR A 44 14.13 8.91 -11.58
CA TYR A 44 14.00 10.13 -10.80
C TYR A 44 13.05 11.14 -11.47
N GLN A 45 13.13 11.30 -12.79
CA GLN A 45 12.20 12.16 -13.53
C GLN A 45 10.76 11.67 -13.41
N GLN A 46 10.53 10.36 -13.59
CA GLN A 46 9.19 9.78 -13.46
C GLN A 46 8.61 9.97 -12.05
N ASN A 47 9.45 10.00 -11.02
CA ASN A 47 9.01 10.35 -9.67
C ASN A 47 8.58 11.83 -9.54
N LEU A 48 9.27 12.76 -10.21
CA LEU A 48 8.93 14.19 -10.16
C LEU A 48 7.59 14.51 -10.83
N ASP A 49 7.19 13.70 -11.81
CA ASP A 49 5.92 13.86 -12.52
C ASP A 49 4.71 13.34 -11.69
N VAL A 50 4.95 12.60 -10.59
CA VAL A 50 3.89 12.14 -9.69
C VAL A 50 3.45 13.28 -8.78
N VAL A 51 2.15 13.60 -8.84
CA VAL A 51 1.52 14.59 -7.99
C VAL A 51 0.75 13.86 -6.90
N GLU A 52 1.14 14.11 -5.65
CA GLU A 52 0.51 13.55 -4.45
C GLU A 52 0.05 14.68 -3.52
N MET A 53 -1.16 14.58 -3.00
CA MET A 53 -1.70 15.47 -1.97
C MET A 53 -2.29 14.62 -0.86
N ALA A 54 -2.07 15.05 0.38
CA ALA A 54 -2.49 14.33 1.57
C ALA A 54 -2.95 15.31 2.65
N ILE A 55 -3.95 14.89 3.42
CA ILE A 55 -4.39 15.61 4.61
C ILE A 55 -4.84 14.65 5.70
N GLN A 56 -4.30 14.85 6.89
CA GLN A 56 -4.71 14.21 8.12
C GLN A 56 -6.05 14.80 8.56
N TYR A 57 -7.04 13.93 8.83
CA TYR A 57 -8.39 14.35 9.17
C TYR A 57 -8.85 13.97 10.58
N ASP A 58 -8.06 13.22 11.35
CA ASP A 58 -8.30 13.03 12.78
C ASP A 58 -7.86 14.29 13.55
N GLY A 59 -8.85 14.99 14.10
CA GLY A 59 -8.73 16.37 14.58
C GLY A 59 -8.17 16.56 15.98
N VAL A 60 -7.14 15.82 16.40
CA VAL A 60 -6.41 16.18 17.64
C VAL A 60 -5.29 17.20 17.37
N ASP A 61 -4.69 17.22 16.17
CA ASP A 61 -3.68 18.23 15.80
C ASP A 61 -3.61 18.48 14.28
N ALA A 62 -4.68 18.99 13.67
CA ALA A 62 -4.68 19.29 12.23
C ALA A 62 -3.61 20.32 11.81
N SER A 63 -3.02 21.07 12.74
CA SER A 63 -1.92 22.01 12.53
C SER A 63 -0.52 21.37 12.52
N THR A 64 -0.35 20.15 13.06
CA THR A 64 0.94 19.42 13.06
C THR A 64 0.88 18.13 12.25
N GLY A 65 -0.31 17.75 11.77
CA GLY A 65 -0.53 16.59 10.93
C GLY A 65 -0.01 16.73 9.50
N LEU A 66 0.00 15.61 8.77
CA LEU A 66 0.31 15.59 7.34
C LEU A 66 -0.70 16.47 6.61
N SER A 67 -0.27 17.62 6.08
CA SER A 67 -1.13 18.50 5.28
C SER A 67 -0.32 19.09 4.14
N THR A 68 -0.71 18.75 2.91
CA THR A 68 -0.08 19.28 1.69
C THR A 68 -0.69 20.62 1.30
N LEU A 69 0.10 21.47 0.62
CA LEU A 69 -0.37 22.75 0.12
C LEU A 69 -1.64 22.61 -0.73
N GLY A 70 -2.69 23.35 -0.38
CA GLY A 70 -3.97 23.32 -1.08
C GLY A 70 -4.96 22.28 -0.53
N ALA A 71 -4.57 21.48 0.46
CA ALA A 71 -5.52 20.67 1.22
C ALA A 71 -6.13 21.48 2.36
N SER A 72 -7.43 21.32 2.60
CA SER A 72 -8.13 21.93 3.72
C SER A 72 -9.18 21.00 4.30
N LEU A 73 -9.48 21.18 5.58
CA LEU A 73 -10.49 20.44 6.31
C LEU A 73 -11.52 21.42 6.86
N GLN A 74 -12.80 21.10 6.68
CA GLN A 74 -13.91 21.86 7.20
C GLN A 74 -14.89 20.92 7.92
N ASN A 75 -15.20 21.20 9.18
CA ASN A 75 -16.25 20.46 9.90
C ASN A 75 -17.64 20.81 9.34
N LEU A 76 -18.56 19.84 9.35
CA LEU A 76 -19.93 20.02 8.86
C LEU A 76 -20.79 20.90 9.78
N SER A 77 -20.49 20.92 11.08
CA SER A 77 -21.17 21.72 12.10
C SER A 77 -20.14 22.32 13.07
N PRO A 78 -20.44 23.43 13.76
CA PRO A 78 -19.58 23.94 14.85
C PRO A 78 -19.28 22.90 15.94
N THR A 79 -20.15 21.90 16.08
CA THR A 79 -20.03 20.82 17.06
C THR A 79 -19.48 19.52 16.46
N SER A 80 -19.30 19.44 15.14
CA SER A 80 -18.80 18.21 14.50
C SER A 80 -17.28 18.21 14.41
N SER A 81 -16.67 17.04 14.52
CA SER A 81 -15.23 16.86 14.32
C SER A 81 -14.94 15.49 13.76
N CYS A 82 -14.11 15.40 12.72
CA CYS A 82 -13.62 14.12 12.23
C CYS A 82 -12.67 13.39 13.20
N SER A 83 -12.30 14.04 14.32
CA SER A 83 -11.64 13.35 15.43
C SER A 83 -12.61 12.43 16.17
N LEU A 84 -12.12 11.26 16.56
CA LEU A 84 -12.82 10.35 17.46
C LEU A 84 -12.02 10.31 18.77
N PRO A 85 -12.38 11.13 19.78
CA PRO A 85 -11.62 11.24 21.02
C PRO A 85 -11.71 9.96 21.86
N ASN A 86 -12.85 9.25 21.81
CA ASN A 86 -13.04 8.00 22.52
C ASN A 86 -13.25 6.84 21.53
N ASP A 87 -12.77 5.66 21.91
CA ASP A 87 -12.98 4.44 21.12
C ASP A 87 -14.45 4.04 21.01
N SER A 88 -15.28 4.46 21.99
CA SER A 88 -16.73 4.29 21.98
C SER A 88 -17.44 5.00 20.83
N ASP A 89 -16.82 6.04 20.28
CA ASP A 89 -17.41 6.89 19.23
C ASP A 89 -17.24 6.23 17.85
N GLY A 90 -16.44 5.16 17.77
CA GLY A 90 -16.26 4.34 16.58
C GLY A 90 -17.54 3.63 16.13
N ASN A 91 -17.62 3.32 14.84
CA ASN A 91 -18.76 2.62 14.20
C ASN A 91 -20.14 3.30 14.41
N SER A 92 -20.19 4.59 14.76
CA SER A 92 -21.43 5.34 14.97
C SER A 92 -22.09 5.82 13.66
N PHE A 93 -21.32 5.97 12.57
CA PHE A 93 -21.75 6.47 11.26
C PHE A 93 -22.55 7.79 11.34
N ASN A 94 -22.21 8.63 12.31
CA ASN A 94 -22.88 9.90 12.55
C ASN A 94 -22.12 11.07 11.91
N LEU A 95 -22.56 11.51 10.73
CA LEU A 95 -21.96 12.68 10.06
C LEU A 95 -22.16 13.99 10.83
N ASN A 96 -23.20 14.11 11.64
CA ASN A 96 -23.48 15.35 12.36
C ASN A 96 -22.50 15.57 13.51
N GLU A 97 -21.96 14.49 14.07
CA GLU A 97 -20.97 14.52 15.16
C GLU A 97 -19.56 14.32 14.63
N HIS A 98 -19.37 13.37 13.70
CA HIS A 98 -18.06 12.91 13.26
C HIS A 98 -17.79 13.08 11.77
N GLY A 99 -18.51 14.02 11.13
CA GLY A 99 -18.36 14.34 9.72
C GLY A 99 -17.55 15.62 9.44
N CYS A 100 -16.76 15.56 8.38
CA CYS A 100 -16.02 16.71 7.84
C CYS A 100 -15.95 16.63 6.30
N VAL A 101 -15.70 17.79 5.69
CA VAL A 101 -15.40 17.94 4.28
C VAL A 101 -13.90 18.16 4.13
N VAL A 102 -13.25 17.23 3.45
CA VAL A 102 -11.85 17.33 3.05
C VAL A 102 -11.79 17.88 1.63
N SER A 103 -11.12 19.00 1.43
CA SER A 103 -10.99 19.65 0.13
C SER A 103 -9.54 19.65 -0.34
N PHE A 104 -9.31 19.40 -1.64
CA PHE A 104 -8.02 19.55 -2.28
C PHE A 104 -8.14 20.53 -3.44
N LYS A 105 -7.42 21.65 -3.36
CA LYS A 105 -7.20 22.57 -4.48
C LYS A 105 -5.89 22.19 -5.17
N LEU A 106 -6.02 21.63 -6.37
CA LEU A 106 -4.88 21.07 -7.10
C LEU A 106 -3.84 22.15 -7.44
N GLN A 107 -2.60 21.91 -7.05
CA GLN A 107 -1.46 22.81 -7.33
C GLN A 107 -0.85 22.57 -8.72
N ASN A 108 -1.02 21.36 -9.24
CA ASN A 108 -0.54 20.88 -10.54
C ASN A 108 -1.63 20.07 -11.23
N ASP A 109 -1.51 19.86 -12.53
CA ASP A 109 -2.39 18.96 -13.28
C ASP A 109 -2.22 17.52 -12.79
N MET A 110 -3.32 16.79 -12.64
CA MET A 110 -3.33 15.36 -12.31
C MET A 110 -3.88 14.57 -13.49
N LYS A 111 -3.07 13.65 -14.01
CA LYS A 111 -3.46 12.73 -15.08
C LYS A 111 -4.16 11.49 -14.54
N ALA A 112 -5.21 11.06 -15.23
CA ALA A 112 -5.92 9.82 -14.92
C ALA A 112 -5.02 8.59 -15.18
N PRO A 113 -5.18 7.50 -14.41
CA PRO A 113 -6.09 7.36 -13.27
C PRO A 113 -5.51 8.00 -12.00
N ILE A 114 -6.33 8.82 -11.33
CA ILE A 114 -5.97 9.43 -10.04
C ILE A 114 -6.48 8.51 -8.94
N MET A 115 -5.59 8.02 -8.09
CA MET A 115 -5.92 7.07 -7.04
C MET A 115 -6.25 7.80 -5.75
N VAL A 116 -7.32 7.35 -5.08
CA VAL A 116 -7.71 7.83 -3.75
C VAL A 116 -7.37 6.72 -2.75
N TYR A 117 -6.59 7.07 -1.73
CA TYR A 117 -6.18 6.18 -0.65
C TYR A 117 -6.62 6.72 0.69
N TYR A 118 -6.88 5.82 1.63
CA TYR A 118 -6.72 6.15 3.04
C TYR A 118 -5.33 5.71 3.50
N GLN A 119 -4.72 6.51 4.37
CA GLN A 119 -3.48 6.20 5.07
C GLN A 119 -3.79 6.02 6.56
N LEU A 120 -3.26 4.94 7.12
CA LEU A 120 -3.22 4.71 8.56
C LEU A 120 -1.76 4.68 9.00
N ASP A 121 -1.48 5.46 10.04
CA ASP A 121 -0.17 5.47 10.68
C ASP A 121 -0.26 4.82 12.06
N ASN A 122 0.86 4.24 12.49
CA ASN A 122 1.01 3.54 13.77
C ASN A 122 0.04 2.36 13.97
N PHE A 123 -0.33 1.65 12.89
CA PHE A 123 -1.24 0.50 12.94
C PHE A 123 -0.56 -0.80 12.46
N TYR A 124 -0.26 -1.70 13.38
CA TYR A 124 0.58 -2.88 13.13
C TYR A 124 -0.20 -4.10 12.60
N GLN A 125 -0.62 -4.07 11.33
CA GLN A 125 -1.19 -5.27 10.67
C GLN A 125 -0.20 -6.44 10.56
N ASN A 126 1.11 -6.16 10.63
CA ASN A 126 2.18 -7.14 10.53
C ASN A 126 2.49 -7.86 11.86
N HIS A 127 1.77 -7.54 12.95
CA HIS A 127 1.94 -8.24 14.21
C HIS A 127 1.58 -9.73 14.06
N ARG A 128 2.44 -10.63 14.54
CA ARG A 128 2.28 -12.09 14.34
C ARG A 128 0.89 -12.60 14.68
N ARG A 129 0.35 -12.22 15.85
CA ARG A 129 -0.99 -12.62 16.29
C ARG A 129 -2.09 -12.09 15.36
N TYR A 130 -1.94 -10.87 14.85
CA TYR A 130 -2.92 -10.27 13.92
C TYR A 130 -2.95 -11.04 12.59
N VAL A 131 -1.78 -11.31 12.01
CA VAL A 131 -1.64 -12.05 10.75
C VAL A 131 -2.16 -13.49 10.89
N GLN A 132 -1.92 -14.12 12.03
CA GLN A 132 -2.38 -15.49 12.30
C GLN A 132 -3.88 -15.55 12.65
N SER A 133 -4.48 -14.47 13.12
CA SER A 133 -5.89 -14.39 13.55
C SER A 133 -6.87 -14.30 12.38
N ARG A 134 -6.78 -15.27 11.46
CA ARG A 134 -7.72 -15.46 10.35
C ARG A 134 -7.77 -16.94 9.93
N ASN A 135 -8.77 -17.29 9.15
CA ASN A 135 -8.90 -18.61 8.57
C ASN A 135 -9.08 -18.53 7.04
N ASP A 136 -8.06 -18.98 6.30
CA ASP A 136 -8.05 -18.88 4.84
C ASP A 136 -8.99 -19.89 4.15
N ALA A 137 -9.42 -20.96 4.83
CA ALA A 137 -10.47 -21.84 4.31
C ALA A 137 -11.83 -21.15 4.39
N GLN A 138 -12.12 -20.48 5.50
CA GLN A 138 -13.33 -19.67 5.67
C GLN A 138 -13.41 -18.51 4.66
N LEU A 139 -12.30 -17.80 4.44
CA LEU A 139 -12.25 -16.72 3.46
C LEU A 139 -12.50 -17.22 2.03
N ARG A 140 -12.19 -18.49 1.74
CA ARG A 140 -12.48 -19.15 0.45
C ARG A 140 -13.88 -19.78 0.39
N GLY A 141 -14.77 -19.48 1.33
CA GLY A 141 -16.12 -20.04 1.38
C GLY A 141 -16.17 -21.54 1.68
N GLN A 142 -15.09 -22.12 2.22
CA GLN A 142 -15.03 -23.54 2.55
C GLN A 142 -15.62 -23.77 3.95
N PRO A 143 -16.42 -24.83 4.16
CA PRO A 143 -16.93 -25.18 5.48
C PRO A 143 -15.77 -25.48 6.44
N VAL A 144 -15.81 -24.88 7.63
CA VAL A 144 -14.80 -25.07 8.68
C VAL A 144 -15.50 -25.49 9.97
N SER A 145 -15.00 -26.53 10.63
CA SER A 145 -15.48 -26.93 11.94
C SER A 145 -14.97 -25.98 13.04
N LEU A 146 -15.86 -25.60 13.95
CA LEU A 146 -15.51 -24.82 15.14
C LEU A 146 -15.03 -25.76 16.27
N PRO A 147 -14.12 -25.32 17.16
CA PRO A 147 -13.51 -23.99 17.25
C PRO A 147 -12.29 -23.82 16.32
N ILE A 148 -12.07 -22.59 15.86
CA ILE A 148 -10.91 -22.23 15.05
C ILE A 148 -9.80 -21.71 15.97
N SER A 149 -8.78 -22.54 16.22
CA SER A 149 -7.64 -22.22 17.10
C SER A 149 -6.78 -21.05 16.64
N THR A 150 -6.86 -20.66 15.36
CA THR A 150 -6.09 -19.52 14.86
C THR A 150 -6.73 -18.18 15.25
N CYS A 151 -8.01 -18.15 15.61
CA CYS A 151 -8.77 -16.94 15.95
C CYS A 151 -8.96 -16.75 17.47
N ASP A 152 -8.03 -17.25 18.28
CA ASP A 152 -8.07 -17.18 19.73
C ASP A 152 -8.09 -15.72 20.23
N GLY A 153 -9.20 -15.33 20.88
CA GLY A 153 -9.44 -13.97 21.39
C GLY A 153 -10.63 -13.24 20.74
N ALA A 154 -11.16 -13.74 19.63
CA ALA A 154 -12.47 -13.32 19.14
C ALA A 154 -13.56 -13.97 20.01
N THR A 155 -14.25 -13.18 20.85
CA THR A 155 -15.41 -13.66 21.61
C THR A 155 -16.53 -14.02 20.64
N GLN A 156 -17.01 -15.26 20.67
CA GLN A 156 -18.30 -15.61 20.06
C GLN A 156 -19.38 -14.84 20.80
N THR A 157 -19.89 -13.78 20.19
CA THR A 157 -21.07 -13.07 20.70
C THR A 157 -22.30 -13.94 20.50
N THR A 158 -22.96 -14.30 21.60
CA THR A 158 -24.20 -15.09 21.63
C THR A 158 -25.47 -14.27 21.37
N ASP A 159 -25.34 -12.97 21.07
CA ASP A 159 -26.47 -12.08 20.80
C ASP A 159 -26.81 -12.10 19.30
N PHE A 160 -27.60 -13.09 18.90
CA PHE A 160 -27.98 -13.38 17.51
C PHE A 160 -29.26 -12.67 17.05
N ASN A 161 -29.41 -11.37 17.31
CA ASN A 161 -30.55 -10.60 16.79
C ASN A 161 -30.14 -9.74 15.58
N VAL A 162 -30.49 -10.22 14.38
CA VAL A 162 -30.46 -9.44 13.13
C VAL A 162 -31.84 -8.82 12.93
N SER A 163 -31.97 -7.52 13.20
CA SER A 163 -33.14 -6.75 12.76
C SER A 163 -32.86 -6.09 11.41
N LEU A 164 -33.77 -6.26 10.47
CA LEU A 164 -33.81 -5.52 9.21
C LEU A 164 -34.12 -4.03 9.54
N PRO A 165 -33.32 -3.05 9.10
CA PRO A 165 -33.72 -1.65 9.13
C PRO A 165 -34.74 -1.44 7.99
N SER A 166 -36.01 -1.66 8.33
CA SER A 166 -37.23 -1.01 7.80
C SER A 166 -37.47 -0.83 6.29
N GLY A 167 -36.71 -1.43 5.39
CA GLY A 167 -37.17 -1.69 4.01
C GLY A 167 -37.57 -0.48 3.15
N GLU A 168 -37.05 0.72 3.42
CA GLU A 168 -37.36 1.91 2.62
C GLU A 168 -36.14 2.34 1.79
N TYR A 169 -36.34 2.47 0.48
CA TYR A 169 -35.31 2.88 -0.48
C TYR A 169 -35.57 4.33 -0.90
N LEU A 170 -34.56 5.19 -0.74
CA LEU A 170 -34.56 6.53 -1.31
C LEU A 170 -33.54 6.59 -2.44
N ASN A 171 -34.04 6.81 -3.66
CA ASN A 171 -33.22 7.04 -4.85
C ASN A 171 -32.49 8.38 -4.75
N GLN A 172 -31.27 8.43 -5.28
CA GLN A 172 -30.48 9.66 -5.30
C GLN A 172 -30.70 10.45 -6.60
N THR A 173 -31.34 11.61 -6.46
CA THR A 173 -31.00 12.83 -7.20
C THR A 173 -30.73 13.89 -6.14
N GLN A 174 -29.46 14.26 -5.91
CA GLN A 174 -29.13 15.31 -4.93
C GLN A 174 -28.30 16.43 -5.54
N MET A 175 -28.92 17.60 -5.50
CA MET A 175 -28.30 18.92 -5.51
C MET A 175 -27.90 19.26 -4.06
N TYR A 176 -26.67 19.69 -3.82
CA TYR A 176 -26.28 20.26 -2.53
C TYR A 176 -26.31 21.78 -2.67
N GLY A 177 -27.43 22.40 -2.28
CA GLY A 177 -27.75 23.77 -2.67
C GLY A 177 -28.03 23.89 -4.18
N ASN A 178 -27.51 24.92 -4.85
CA ASN A 178 -27.61 25.10 -6.30
C ASN A 178 -26.52 24.35 -7.11
N VAL A 179 -25.75 23.44 -6.48
CA VAL A 179 -24.61 22.78 -7.13
C VAL A 179 -24.90 21.29 -7.33
N THR A 180 -24.75 20.82 -8.57
CA THR A 180 -24.78 19.41 -8.93
C THR A 180 -23.53 18.71 -8.40
N VAL A 181 -23.71 17.71 -7.52
CA VAL A 181 -22.59 16.90 -7.02
C VAL A 181 -22.31 15.80 -8.03
N VAL A 182 -21.19 15.90 -8.73
CA VAL A 182 -20.71 14.82 -9.61
C VAL A 182 -19.81 13.91 -8.79
N ASN A 183 -20.26 12.67 -8.54
CA ASN A 183 -19.40 11.66 -7.96
C ASN A 183 -18.44 11.13 -9.03
N LEU A 184 -17.23 11.69 -9.06
CA LEU A 184 -16.15 11.28 -9.98
C LEU A 184 -15.42 10.02 -9.51
N MET A 185 -15.62 9.59 -8.27
CA MET A 185 -14.88 8.48 -7.68
C MET A 185 -15.55 7.15 -8.03
N ASP A 186 -14.79 6.31 -8.70
CA ASP A 186 -15.10 4.91 -8.96
C ASP A 186 -14.49 4.02 -7.87
N GLN A 187 -15.27 3.07 -7.37
CA GLN A 187 -14.88 2.15 -6.28
C GLN A 187 -14.78 0.69 -6.77
N SER A 188 -14.59 0.51 -8.07
CA SER A 188 -14.39 -0.80 -8.73
C SER A 188 -12.96 -1.00 -9.22
N ASP A 189 -12.57 -2.25 -9.48
CA ASP A 189 -11.23 -2.67 -9.94
C ASP A 189 -10.08 -2.23 -9.02
N LEU A 190 -10.31 -2.24 -7.70
CA LEU A 190 -9.33 -1.83 -6.69
C LEU A 190 -8.44 -3.01 -6.26
N ALA A 191 -9.07 -4.18 -6.05
CA ALA A 191 -8.41 -5.40 -5.61
C ALA A 191 -7.71 -6.14 -6.76
N TRP A 192 -6.81 -7.05 -6.43
CA TRP A 192 -6.17 -7.90 -7.45
C TRP A 192 -7.16 -8.96 -7.90
N LYS A 193 -7.29 -9.14 -9.23
CA LYS A 193 -8.17 -10.17 -9.80
C LYS A 193 -7.88 -11.56 -9.23
N SER A 194 -6.60 -11.91 -9.10
CA SER A 194 -6.21 -13.19 -8.49
C SER A 194 -6.65 -13.36 -7.04
N ASP A 195 -6.76 -12.28 -6.25
CA ASP A 195 -7.29 -12.36 -4.89
C ASP A 195 -8.81 -12.66 -4.95
N LEU A 196 -9.55 -11.95 -5.81
CA LEU A 196 -11.00 -12.15 -6.00
C LEU A 196 -11.35 -13.54 -6.56
N ASP A 197 -10.58 -14.04 -7.54
CA ASP A 197 -10.92 -15.27 -8.25
C ASP A 197 -10.60 -16.55 -7.45
N THR A 198 -9.68 -16.47 -6.47
CA THR A 198 -9.13 -17.70 -5.84
C THR A 198 -9.07 -17.70 -4.32
N LYS A 199 -9.04 -16.54 -3.67
CA LYS A 199 -8.78 -16.44 -2.22
C LYS A 199 -9.97 -16.01 -1.41
N PHE A 200 -10.92 -15.31 -2.04
CA PHE A 200 -12.07 -14.74 -1.36
C PHE A 200 -13.33 -15.18 -2.08
N ASN A 201 -14.15 -15.97 -1.40
CA ASN A 201 -15.43 -16.44 -1.91
C ASN A 201 -16.45 -16.47 -0.79
N ASN A 202 -17.70 -16.19 -1.09
CA ASN A 202 -18.78 -16.40 -0.15
C ASN A 202 -19.08 -17.91 -0.02
N TYR A 203 -19.80 -18.27 1.04
CA TYR A 203 -20.27 -19.64 1.24
C TYR A 203 -21.45 -19.96 0.32
N ASP A 204 -21.44 -21.14 -0.30
CA ASP A 204 -22.50 -21.59 -1.21
C ASP A 204 -23.80 -21.97 -0.49
N THR A 205 -23.71 -22.48 0.74
CA THR A 205 -24.85 -22.89 1.58
C THR A 205 -24.62 -22.48 3.02
N VAL A 206 -25.70 -22.02 3.67
CA VAL A 206 -25.67 -21.37 4.98
C VAL A 206 -26.64 -22.12 5.91
N ASP A 207 -26.18 -22.56 7.07
CA ASP A 207 -27.09 -23.00 8.14
C ASP A 207 -27.84 -21.77 8.67
N ALA A 208 -29.15 -21.89 8.91
CA ALA A 208 -29.98 -20.78 9.38
C ALA A 208 -29.50 -20.15 10.71
N ASN A 209 -28.64 -20.87 11.46
CA ASN A 209 -28.09 -20.42 12.74
C ASN A 209 -26.72 -19.72 12.63
N ASP A 210 -26.09 -19.70 11.46
CA ASP A 210 -24.76 -19.11 11.27
C ASP A 210 -24.85 -17.63 10.86
N LEU A 211 -24.09 -16.77 11.54
CA LEU A 211 -24.04 -15.34 11.27
C LEU A 211 -22.66 -14.93 10.74
N TYR A 212 -22.62 -14.55 9.46
CA TYR A 212 -21.39 -14.12 8.80
C TYR A 212 -20.92 -12.74 9.25
N LEU A 213 -19.63 -12.45 9.02
CA LEU A 213 -19.03 -11.15 9.31
C LEU A 213 -19.84 -9.98 8.71
N TRP A 214 -20.36 -10.11 7.49
CA TRP A 214 -21.15 -9.07 6.83
C TRP A 214 -22.61 -8.99 7.31
N GLN A 215 -23.07 -9.99 8.06
CA GLN A 215 -24.37 -9.96 8.75
C GLN A 215 -24.25 -9.33 10.14
N ASN A 216 -23.02 -9.15 10.65
CA ASN A 216 -22.79 -8.43 11.89
C ASN A 216 -23.18 -6.95 11.72
N GLN A 217 -24.05 -6.47 12.60
CA GLN A 217 -24.56 -5.11 12.56
C GLN A 217 -23.45 -4.05 12.58
N LYS A 218 -22.30 -4.35 13.21
CA LYS A 218 -21.13 -3.45 13.26
C LYS A 218 -20.49 -3.21 11.88
N TYR A 219 -20.59 -4.17 10.97
CA TYR A 219 -19.93 -4.10 9.65
C TYR A 219 -20.89 -3.85 8.49
N ARG A 220 -22.21 -3.82 8.75
CA ARG A 220 -23.27 -3.64 7.74
C ARG A 220 -23.11 -2.41 6.84
N TRP A 221 -22.49 -1.35 7.35
CA TRP A 221 -22.27 -0.10 6.62
C TRP A 221 -20.99 -0.11 5.77
N VAL A 222 -20.12 -1.09 5.98
CA VAL A 222 -18.80 -1.20 5.35
C VAL A 222 -18.73 -2.39 4.40
N ILE A 223 -19.45 -3.47 4.69
CA ILE A 223 -19.52 -4.70 3.89
C ILE A 223 -20.97 -4.93 3.46
N PRO A 224 -21.28 -4.94 2.15
CA PRO A 224 -22.61 -5.24 1.64
C PRO A 224 -23.06 -6.66 2.00
N SER A 225 -24.37 -6.83 2.17
CA SER A 225 -24.98 -8.13 2.48
C SER A 225 -25.57 -8.84 1.27
N LYS A 226 -25.74 -8.15 0.14
CA LYS A 226 -26.29 -8.72 -1.11
C LYS A 226 -25.75 -7.98 -2.34
N VAL A 227 -25.82 -8.64 -3.50
CA VAL A 227 -25.61 -8.00 -4.81
C VAL A 227 -26.78 -7.06 -5.10
N GLY A 228 -26.50 -5.92 -5.74
CA GLY A 228 -27.48 -4.89 -6.06
C GLY A 228 -27.98 -4.14 -4.84
N GLN A 229 -27.23 -4.14 -3.72
CA GLN A 229 -27.60 -3.36 -2.56
C GLN A 229 -27.38 -1.88 -2.84
N GLU A 230 -28.47 -1.13 -2.84
CA GLU A 230 -28.42 0.33 -2.99
C GLU A 230 -27.65 1.00 -1.84
N PRO A 231 -26.86 2.04 -2.13
CA PRO A 231 -26.19 2.83 -1.10
C PRO A 231 -27.20 3.59 -0.25
N ILE A 232 -26.95 3.65 1.05
CA ILE A 232 -27.68 4.53 1.95
C ILE A 232 -26.81 5.75 2.18
N ILE A 233 -27.31 6.89 1.71
CA ILE A 233 -26.63 8.18 1.76
C ILE A 233 -26.10 8.43 3.17
N ASN A 234 -24.86 8.89 3.25
CA ASN A 234 -24.18 9.27 4.50
C ASN A 234 -23.94 8.13 5.51
N LYS A 235 -24.26 6.88 5.15
CA LYS A 235 -24.05 5.71 6.02
C LYS A 235 -23.18 4.65 5.37
N THR A 236 -23.46 4.29 4.12
CA THR A 236 -22.74 3.20 3.45
C THR A 236 -21.42 3.65 2.85
N ALA A 237 -20.43 2.76 2.88
CA ALA A 237 -19.10 3.01 2.31
C ALA A 237 -19.05 2.94 0.77
N TRP A 238 -20.10 2.40 0.13
CA TRP A 238 -20.24 2.34 -1.33
C TRP A 238 -21.15 3.45 -1.86
N THR A 239 -20.90 3.90 -3.09
CA THR A 239 -21.64 4.99 -3.74
C THR A 239 -22.45 4.58 -4.95
N LYS A 240 -22.42 3.31 -5.34
CA LYS A 240 -23.17 2.71 -6.46
C LYS A 240 -23.75 1.37 -6.02
N PRO A 241 -24.81 0.86 -6.66
CA PRO A 241 -25.33 -0.48 -6.40
C PRO A 241 -24.20 -1.50 -6.42
N THR A 242 -24.16 -2.37 -5.41
CA THR A 242 -23.03 -3.29 -5.20
C THR A 242 -23.01 -4.39 -6.23
N THR A 243 -21.83 -4.72 -6.75
CA THR A 243 -21.65 -5.83 -7.71
C THR A 243 -21.33 -7.15 -7.02
N SER A 244 -20.72 -7.10 -5.84
CA SER A 244 -20.44 -8.23 -4.96
C SER A 244 -20.84 -7.93 -3.51
N TYR A 245 -20.80 -8.94 -2.65
CA TYR A 245 -21.15 -8.83 -1.25
C TYR A 245 -20.24 -9.71 -0.38
N GLY A 246 -20.28 -9.51 0.93
CA GLY A 246 -19.52 -10.36 1.86
C GLY A 246 -18.02 -10.35 1.61
N ALA A 247 -17.41 -11.55 1.62
CA ALA A 247 -15.98 -11.75 1.49
C ALA A 247 -15.43 -11.37 0.09
N GLU A 248 -16.27 -11.41 -0.93
CA GLU A 248 -15.93 -11.04 -2.32
C GLU A 248 -15.90 -9.51 -2.55
N THR A 249 -16.22 -8.71 -1.54
CA THR A 249 -16.19 -7.26 -1.66
C THR A 249 -14.74 -6.77 -1.74
N GLU A 250 -14.37 -6.04 -2.79
CA GLU A 250 -12.98 -5.60 -3.01
C GLU A 250 -12.39 -4.82 -1.83
N ARG A 251 -13.18 -3.98 -1.17
CA ARG A 251 -12.75 -3.23 0.02
C ARG A 251 -12.39 -4.14 1.19
N PHE A 252 -13.15 -5.22 1.38
CA PHE A 252 -12.86 -6.23 2.38
C PHE A 252 -11.57 -6.97 2.02
N VAL A 253 -11.43 -7.41 0.77
CA VAL A 253 -10.21 -8.07 0.25
C VAL A 253 -8.97 -7.20 0.46
N LEU A 254 -9.05 -5.90 0.17
CA LEU A 254 -7.95 -4.95 0.37
C LEU A 254 -7.56 -4.79 1.84
N TRP A 255 -8.53 -4.85 2.76
CA TRP A 255 -8.27 -4.82 4.20
C TRP A 255 -7.60 -6.11 4.67
N MET A 256 -8.11 -7.26 4.22
CA MET A 256 -7.59 -8.60 4.58
C MET A 256 -6.17 -8.86 4.09
N ARG A 257 -5.73 -8.15 3.04
CA ARG A 257 -4.34 -8.16 2.58
C ARG A 257 -3.44 -7.37 3.53
N THR A 258 -2.88 -7.99 4.55
CA THR A 258 -2.04 -7.33 5.58
C THR A 258 -0.93 -6.44 5.00
N ALA A 259 -0.78 -5.24 5.54
CA ALA A 259 0.37 -4.37 5.25
C ALA A 259 1.64 -4.87 5.95
N GLY A 260 2.80 -4.66 5.30
CA GLY A 260 4.10 -5.06 5.86
C GLY A 260 4.70 -4.04 6.85
N LEU A 261 4.22 -2.81 6.86
CA LEU A 261 4.68 -1.69 7.68
C LEU A 261 3.50 -1.11 8.49
N PRO A 262 3.77 -0.45 9.64
CA PRO A 262 2.73 0.15 10.49
C PRO A 262 2.09 1.39 9.87
N ASN A 263 2.82 2.09 8.99
CA ASN A 263 2.32 3.20 8.21
C ASN A 263 2.05 2.66 6.80
N PHE A 264 0.78 2.65 6.39
CA PHE A 264 0.41 2.06 5.12
C PHE A 264 -0.76 2.78 4.48
N ARG A 265 -0.87 2.59 3.17
CA ARG A 265 -1.95 3.11 2.34
C ARG A 265 -2.72 1.98 1.71
N LYS A 266 -4.02 2.20 1.55
CA LYS A 266 -4.93 1.26 0.91
C LYS A 266 -5.82 2.02 -0.05
N LYS A 267 -6.03 1.45 -1.24
CA LYS A 267 -6.92 2.05 -2.24
C LYS A 267 -8.34 2.13 -1.67
N TYR A 268 -8.97 3.28 -1.86
CA TYR A 268 -10.37 3.52 -1.52
C TYR A 268 -11.22 3.73 -2.77
N GLY A 269 -10.64 4.33 -3.81
CA GLY A 269 -11.27 4.58 -5.09
C GLY A 269 -10.29 5.11 -6.13
N ARG A 270 -10.78 5.38 -7.33
CA ARG A 270 -10.04 6.00 -8.44
C ARG A 270 -10.90 7.03 -9.15
N ILE A 271 -10.27 8.02 -9.76
CA ILE A 271 -10.90 9.01 -10.63
C ILE A 271 -10.29 8.82 -12.02
N ASN A 272 -11.12 8.47 -12.99
CA ASN A 272 -10.70 8.11 -14.36
C ASN A 272 -10.77 9.31 -15.32
N THR A 273 -10.57 10.52 -14.79
CA THR A 273 -10.63 11.76 -15.58
C THR A 273 -9.48 12.66 -15.18
N ASP A 274 -8.83 13.26 -16.18
CA ASP A 274 -7.77 14.26 -15.97
C ASP A 274 -8.34 15.47 -15.23
N LEU A 275 -7.63 15.95 -14.22
CA LEU A 275 -8.02 17.11 -13.44
C LEU A 275 -6.98 18.22 -13.61
N PRO A 276 -7.35 19.37 -14.18
CA PRO A 276 -6.41 20.47 -14.36
C PRO A 276 -6.09 21.15 -13.02
N LYS A 277 -4.95 21.82 -12.97
CA LYS A 277 -4.53 22.71 -11.89
C LYS A 277 -5.63 23.70 -11.54
N GLY A 278 -5.80 23.95 -10.25
CA GLY A 278 -6.83 24.85 -9.73
C GLY A 278 -8.19 24.19 -9.50
N THR A 279 -8.41 22.97 -10.00
CA THR A 279 -9.60 22.17 -9.68
C THR A 279 -9.70 21.97 -8.17
N VAL A 280 -10.92 22.11 -7.63
CA VAL A 280 -11.21 21.85 -6.22
C VAL A 280 -12.04 20.58 -6.11
N ILE A 281 -11.46 19.56 -5.49
CA ILE A 281 -12.13 18.28 -5.22
C ILE A 281 -12.53 18.27 -3.75
N ARG A 282 -13.74 17.78 -3.45
CA ARG A 282 -14.24 17.67 -2.08
C ARG A 282 -14.66 16.26 -1.77
N PHE A 283 -14.23 15.76 -0.62
CA PHE A 283 -14.59 14.47 -0.07
C PHE A 283 -15.37 14.68 1.22
N LEU A 284 -16.59 14.13 1.27
CA LEU A 284 -17.36 14.06 2.49
C LEU A 284 -16.89 12.82 3.27
N VAL A 285 -16.26 13.05 4.43
CA VAL A 285 -15.68 11.99 5.26
C VAL A 285 -16.54 11.80 6.50
N SER A 286 -16.96 10.55 6.73
CA SER A 286 -17.56 10.09 7.99
C SER A 286 -16.50 9.33 8.78
N SER A 287 -16.05 9.90 9.89
CA SER A 287 -15.03 9.28 10.72
C SER A 287 -15.63 8.18 11.59
N ASN A 288 -15.22 6.93 11.37
CA ASN A 288 -15.80 5.75 12.05
C ASN A 288 -14.77 4.84 12.72
N PHE A 289 -13.49 5.06 12.44
CA PHE A 289 -12.40 4.22 12.90
C PHE A 289 -11.59 4.97 13.96
N PRO A 290 -11.70 4.63 15.27
CA PRO A 290 -10.96 5.31 16.31
C PRO A 290 -9.47 4.97 16.22
N VAL A 291 -8.62 5.95 16.48
CA VAL A 291 -7.15 5.81 16.38
C VAL A 291 -6.39 6.35 17.60
N GLN A 292 -7.09 7.04 18.50
CA GLN A 292 -6.46 7.72 19.64
C GLN A 292 -5.87 6.74 20.66
N SER A 293 -6.52 5.59 20.89
CA SER A 293 -6.05 4.59 21.86
C SER A 293 -4.69 3.97 21.56
N PHE A 294 -4.22 4.08 20.32
CA PHE A 294 -2.90 3.59 19.90
C PHE A 294 -2.03 4.68 19.26
N ASP A 295 -2.33 5.96 19.50
CA ASP A 295 -1.59 7.10 18.93
C ASP A 295 -1.45 6.98 17.40
N GLY A 296 -2.53 6.55 16.75
CA GLY A 296 -2.63 6.41 15.30
C GLY A 296 -3.14 7.67 14.64
N ARG A 297 -2.91 7.78 13.34
CA ARG A 297 -3.37 8.92 12.52
C ARG A 297 -4.11 8.43 11.28
N LYS A 298 -5.05 9.24 10.80
CA LYS A 298 -5.82 8.95 9.58
C LYS A 298 -5.67 10.08 8.58
N SER A 299 -5.19 9.74 7.39
CA SER A 299 -5.10 10.71 6.30
C SER A 299 -5.86 10.24 5.06
N LEU A 300 -6.40 11.20 4.33
CA LEU A 300 -6.89 10.99 2.97
C LEU A 300 -5.78 11.42 2.01
N VAL A 301 -5.45 10.56 1.05
CA VAL A 301 -4.36 10.80 0.10
C VAL A 301 -4.89 10.63 -1.32
N ILE A 302 -4.60 11.59 -2.18
CA ILE A 302 -4.83 11.50 -3.62
C ILE A 302 -3.48 11.51 -4.33
N SER A 303 -3.27 10.62 -5.29
CA SER A 303 -2.01 10.53 -6.03
C SER A 303 -2.24 10.10 -7.46
N THR A 304 -1.47 10.67 -8.39
CA THR A 304 -1.27 10.08 -9.71
C THR A 304 -0.33 8.87 -9.60
N LEU A 305 -0.26 8.05 -10.65
CA LEU A 305 0.66 6.92 -10.74
C LEU A 305 1.64 7.13 -11.89
N SER A 306 2.91 6.82 -11.64
CA SER A 306 3.89 6.52 -12.68
C SER A 306 3.76 5.06 -13.11
N TRP A 307 4.47 4.69 -14.18
CA TRP A 307 4.49 3.30 -14.66
C TRP A 307 5.03 2.29 -13.63
N TYR A 308 5.85 2.74 -12.66
CA TYR A 308 6.42 1.88 -11.62
C TYR A 308 5.77 2.06 -10.23
N GLY A 309 4.78 2.96 -10.11
CA GLY A 309 3.99 3.14 -8.89
C GLY A 309 3.79 4.60 -8.49
N GLY A 310 3.50 4.81 -7.21
CA GLY A 310 3.33 6.15 -6.63
C GLY A 310 4.65 6.87 -6.39
N GLN A 311 4.60 8.00 -5.69
CA GLN A 311 5.76 8.83 -5.43
C GLN A 311 6.82 8.07 -4.60
N ASN A 312 7.98 7.83 -5.19
CA ASN A 312 9.13 7.23 -4.53
C ASN A 312 10.45 7.63 -5.20
N ALA A 313 11.14 8.63 -4.64
CA ALA A 313 12.42 9.11 -5.13
C ALA A 313 13.60 8.17 -4.83
N PHE A 314 13.46 7.27 -3.85
CA PHE A 314 14.55 6.46 -3.33
C PHE A 314 15.18 5.59 -4.41
N LEU A 315 14.36 4.95 -5.24
CA LEU A 315 14.86 4.05 -6.28
C LEU A 315 15.73 4.81 -7.29
N GLY A 316 15.22 5.91 -7.86
CA GLY A 316 16.00 6.73 -8.79
C GLY A 316 17.29 7.26 -8.17
N LEU A 317 17.21 7.78 -6.94
CA LEU A 317 18.38 8.28 -6.21
C LEU A 317 19.42 7.18 -5.95
N ALA A 318 18.99 5.98 -5.55
CA ALA A 318 19.88 4.85 -5.30
C ALA A 318 20.66 4.46 -6.57
N TYR A 319 19.99 4.40 -7.72
CA TYR A 319 20.66 4.14 -9.01
C TYR A 319 21.67 5.23 -9.37
N ILE A 320 21.33 6.51 -9.16
CA ILE A 320 22.23 7.64 -9.43
C ILE A 320 23.46 7.57 -8.50
N VAL A 321 23.27 7.34 -7.20
CA VAL A 321 24.35 7.28 -6.22
C VAL A 321 25.28 6.10 -6.50
N VAL A 322 24.74 4.89 -6.68
CA VAL A 322 25.55 3.70 -6.97
C VAL A 322 26.26 3.85 -8.31
N GLY A 323 25.56 4.31 -9.35
CA GLY A 323 26.16 4.57 -10.66
C GLY A 323 27.29 5.61 -10.59
N GLY A 324 27.10 6.69 -9.83
CA GLY A 324 28.11 7.72 -9.59
C GLY A 324 29.35 7.19 -8.86
N ILE A 325 29.16 6.39 -7.80
CA ILE A 325 30.25 5.73 -7.08
C ILE A 325 31.03 4.81 -8.02
N CYS A 326 30.35 4.02 -8.86
CA CYS A 326 31.00 3.15 -9.83
C CYS A 326 31.84 3.94 -10.86
N MET A 327 31.34 5.07 -11.36
CA MET A 327 32.10 5.94 -12.27
C MET A 327 33.34 6.55 -11.60
N LEU A 328 33.22 7.00 -10.35
CA LEU A 328 34.35 7.52 -9.58
C LEU A 328 35.41 6.45 -9.31
N LEU A 329 35.00 5.24 -8.94
CA LEU A 329 35.92 4.11 -8.72
C LEU A 329 36.60 3.67 -10.01
N SER A 330 35.85 3.63 -11.13
CA SER A 330 36.41 3.35 -12.45
C SER A 330 37.52 4.35 -12.82
N LEU A 331 37.24 5.66 -12.65
CA LEU A 331 38.22 6.71 -12.90
C LEU A 331 39.45 6.60 -11.97
N PHE A 332 39.23 6.37 -10.69
CA PHE A 332 40.31 6.19 -9.71
C PHE A 332 41.21 4.99 -10.06
N PHE A 333 40.62 3.83 -10.36
CA PHE A 333 41.39 2.65 -10.75
C PHE A 333 42.10 2.84 -12.09
N PHE A 334 41.49 3.54 -13.04
CA PHE A 334 42.13 3.90 -14.30
C PHE A 334 43.36 4.79 -14.09
N ILE A 335 43.24 5.85 -13.29
CA ILE A 335 44.36 6.74 -12.94
C ILE A 335 45.46 5.95 -12.24
N LYS A 336 45.13 5.16 -11.21
CA LYS A 336 46.10 4.33 -10.49
C LYS A 336 46.79 3.33 -11.42
N HIS A 337 46.05 2.69 -12.31
CA HIS A 337 46.60 1.72 -13.25
C HIS A 337 47.57 2.37 -14.26
N LYS A 338 47.32 3.63 -14.64
CA LYS A 338 48.22 4.40 -15.52
C LYS A 338 49.44 4.98 -14.81
N LEU A 339 49.29 5.48 -13.59
CA LEU A 339 50.39 6.09 -12.82
C LEU A 339 51.31 5.06 -12.15
N SER A 340 50.78 3.90 -11.76
CA SER A 340 51.55 2.87 -11.04
C SER A 340 51.12 1.46 -11.48
N PRO A 341 51.40 1.07 -12.75
CA PRO A 341 51.04 -0.25 -13.25
C PRO A 341 51.86 -1.34 -12.53
N ARG A 342 51.15 -2.31 -11.94
CA ARG A 342 51.78 -3.53 -11.42
C ARG A 342 51.74 -4.62 -12.49
N LYS A 343 52.88 -5.29 -12.71
CA LYS A 343 52.95 -6.48 -13.57
C LYS A 343 52.19 -7.64 -12.93
N LEU A 344 51.25 -8.23 -13.66
CA LEU A 344 50.45 -9.35 -13.17
C LEU A 344 51.36 -10.57 -12.94
N GLY A 345 51.22 -11.24 -11.79
CA GLY A 345 52.05 -12.40 -11.44
C GLY A 345 53.52 -12.07 -11.12
N ASP A 346 53.84 -10.82 -10.78
CA ASP A 346 55.20 -10.44 -10.39
C ASP A 346 55.66 -11.19 -9.12
N THR A 347 56.66 -12.05 -9.31
CA THR A 347 57.26 -12.90 -8.28
C THR A 347 57.99 -12.13 -7.18
N ASN A 348 58.29 -10.85 -7.38
CA ASN A 348 58.95 -10.00 -6.37
C ASN A 348 58.04 -9.73 -5.15
N TYR A 349 56.73 -9.85 -5.33
CA TYR A 349 55.74 -9.71 -4.26
C TYR A 349 55.39 -11.05 -3.58
N LEU A 350 56.06 -12.14 -3.94
CA LEU A 350 55.92 -13.40 -3.21
C LEU A 350 56.63 -13.26 -1.87
N VAL A 351 55.90 -13.51 -0.78
CA VAL A 351 56.33 -13.25 0.61
C VAL A 351 57.71 -13.85 0.90
N TRP A 352 58.01 -15.03 0.36
CA TRP A 352 59.29 -15.72 0.58
C TRP A 352 60.48 -15.16 -0.23
N ARG A 353 60.25 -14.33 -1.26
CA ARG A 353 61.31 -13.68 -2.04
C ARG A 353 61.71 -12.31 -1.49
N GLY A 354 60.79 -11.62 -0.81
CA GLY A 354 61.04 -10.33 -0.16
C GLY A 354 61.86 -10.43 1.13
N ASN A 355 61.86 -11.60 1.79
CA ASN A 355 62.60 -11.88 3.02
C ASN A 355 63.90 -12.65 2.73
N LYS A 356 64.79 -12.16 1.87
CA LYS A 356 66.16 -12.67 1.86
C LYS A 356 66.93 -12.00 3.00
N PRO A 357 67.43 -12.75 4.01
CA PRO A 357 68.43 -12.20 4.92
C PRO A 357 69.69 -11.88 4.08
N ASN A 358 70.24 -10.67 4.30
CA ASN A 358 71.52 -10.26 3.72
C ASN A 358 72.66 -11.19 4.12
#